data_AF-A0A2D5X968-F1
#
_entry.id   AF-A0A2D5X968-F1
#
_cell.length_a   1.000
_cell.length_b   1.000
_cell.length_c   1.000
_cell.angle_alpha   90.00
_cell.angle_beta   90.00
_cell.angle_gamma   90.00
#
_symmetry.space_group_name_H-M   'P 1'
#
loop_
_entity.id
_entity.type
_entity.pdbx_description
1 polymer ?
#
loop_
_entity_poly.entity_id
_entity_poly.type
_entity_poly.pdbx_seq_one_letter_code
_entity_poly.pdbx_strand_id
1 'polypeptide(L)'
;MYGGGVDQPPEGVPPQLWLSLVDKLDPEIAPFLPYLQKNLTLTYEDPGQGRLGLTRFEIDLNELERRRRFKMGPGKITILLHPDLNDDTALRNHTLAHELLHASGITSHNSTHSRIVDEVAPAPRLKDSLVLQRMRQKVLESLPERTWICGNCGHAWERRRVTKPTRCPKCARPFQRDS
;
A
#
# COMPACT_ATOMS: atom_id res chain seq x y z
N MET A 1 -10.44 21.67 20.92
CA MET A 1 -9.03 22.09 21.01
C MET A 1 -8.19 20.84 20.93
N TYR A 2 -7.59 20.55 19.78
CA TYR A 2 -6.80 19.35 19.55
C TYR A 2 -5.49 19.45 20.35
N GLY A 3 -5.14 18.42 21.11
CA GLY A 3 -3.85 18.32 21.78
C GLY A 3 -2.74 18.34 20.73
N GLY A 4 -1.72 19.18 20.93
CA GLY A 4 -0.70 19.59 19.94
C GLY A 4 0.27 18.51 19.45
N GLY A 5 -0.25 17.39 18.95
CA GLY A 5 0.52 16.28 18.36
C GLY A 5 0.27 16.05 16.87
N VAL A 6 -0.54 16.89 16.21
CA VAL A 6 -0.84 16.81 14.76
C VAL A 6 -0.31 17.99 13.95
N ASP A 7 0.14 19.06 14.61
CA ASP A 7 0.57 20.31 13.96
C ASP A 7 1.88 20.15 13.18
N GLN A 8 2.66 19.10 13.49
CA GLN A 8 3.90 18.79 12.82
C GLN A 8 3.92 17.33 12.34
N PRO A 9 4.45 17.06 11.14
CA PRO A 9 4.62 15.70 10.66
C PRO A 9 5.65 14.95 11.52
N PRO A 10 5.51 13.62 11.64
CA PRO A 10 6.62 12.77 12.08
C PRO A 10 7.86 12.96 11.20
N GLU A 11 9.04 12.68 11.75
CA GLU A 11 10.30 12.79 11.01
C GLU A 11 10.30 11.93 9.73
N GLY A 12 10.77 12.51 8.62
CA GLY A 12 10.80 11.86 7.32
C GLY A 12 9.47 11.85 6.55
N VAL A 13 8.35 12.23 7.17
CA VAL A 13 7.06 12.34 6.48
C VAL A 13 6.95 13.69 5.75
N PRO A 14 6.63 13.72 4.44
CA PRO A 14 6.46 14.98 3.71
C PRO A 14 5.35 15.85 4.33
N PRO A 15 5.59 17.14 4.62
CA PRO A 15 4.61 17.99 5.29
C PRO A 15 3.27 18.10 4.56
N GLN A 16 3.29 18.19 3.22
CA GLN A 16 2.06 18.27 2.43
C GLN A 16 1.24 16.99 2.51
N LEU A 17 1.91 15.83 2.48
CA LEU A 17 1.24 14.53 2.65
C LEU A 17 0.58 14.43 4.02
N TRP A 18 1.30 14.85 5.06
CA TRP A 18 0.80 14.87 6.43
C TRP A 18 -0.42 15.78 6.59
N LEU A 19 -0.34 17.02 6.08
CA LEU A 19 -1.45 17.97 6.13
C LEU A 19 -2.71 17.42 5.43
N SER A 20 -2.56 16.88 4.22
CA SER A 20 -3.67 16.26 3.49
C SER A 20 -4.24 15.05 4.22
N LEU A 21 -3.41 14.26 4.89
CA LEU A 21 -3.86 13.12 5.68
C LEU A 21 -4.65 13.56 6.92
N VAL A 22 -4.11 14.49 7.71
CA VAL A 22 -4.73 14.99 8.94
C VAL A 22 -6.06 15.66 8.65
N ASP A 23 -6.18 16.42 7.55
CA ASP A 23 -7.44 17.05 7.11
C ASP A 23 -8.55 16.02 6.84
N LYS A 24 -8.19 14.80 6.45
CA LYS A 24 -9.12 13.71 6.12
C LYS A 24 -9.43 12.78 7.28
N LEU A 25 -8.71 12.88 8.38
CA LEU A 25 -8.81 11.96 9.51
C LEU A 25 -9.53 12.58 10.71
N ASP A 26 -10.57 11.89 11.16
CA ASP A 26 -11.21 12.17 12.44
C ASP A 26 -10.48 11.39 13.56
N PRO A 27 -10.07 12.04 14.66
CA PRO A 27 -9.49 11.36 15.82
C PRO A 27 -10.39 10.28 16.45
N GLU A 28 -11.71 10.29 16.20
CA GLU A 28 -12.61 9.19 16.58
C GLU A 28 -12.27 7.88 15.84
N ILE A 29 -11.92 7.96 14.54
CA ILE A 29 -11.56 6.80 13.72
C ILE A 29 -10.05 6.53 13.71
N ALA A 30 -9.24 7.55 14.04
CA ALA A 30 -7.78 7.51 14.03
C ALA A 30 -7.21 7.83 15.43
N PRO A 31 -7.43 6.97 16.44
CA PRO A 31 -7.12 7.28 17.85
C PRO A 31 -5.63 7.42 18.14
N PHE A 32 -4.76 6.92 17.27
CA PHE A 32 -3.31 7.04 17.43
C PHE A 32 -2.70 8.26 16.74
N LEU A 33 -3.49 8.96 15.90
CA LEU A 33 -3.03 10.12 15.13
C LEU A 33 -2.28 11.17 15.97
N PRO A 34 -2.76 11.57 17.17
CA PRO A 34 -2.07 12.59 17.99
C PRO A 34 -0.73 12.13 18.57
N TYR A 35 -0.42 10.84 18.51
CA TYR A 35 0.80 10.26 19.08
C TYR A 35 1.89 10.03 18.03
N LEU A 36 1.57 10.10 16.74
CA LEU A 36 2.49 9.71 15.68
C LEU A 36 3.74 10.58 15.64
N GLN A 37 3.62 11.90 15.85
CA GLN A 37 4.77 12.81 15.84
C GLN A 37 5.90 12.36 16.78
N LYS A 38 5.57 11.81 17.95
CA LYS A 38 6.55 11.42 18.98
C LYS A 38 6.95 9.95 18.93
N ASN A 39 6.10 9.11 18.35
CA ASN A 39 6.22 7.66 18.50
C ASN A 39 6.55 6.94 17.18
N LEU A 40 6.45 7.62 16.04
CA LEU A 40 6.65 7.02 14.74
C LEU A 40 8.09 7.20 14.25
N THR A 41 8.70 6.10 13.84
CA THR A 41 9.97 6.09 13.12
C THR A 41 9.73 5.60 11.69
N LEU A 42 10.18 6.37 10.71
CA LEU A 42 10.16 6.00 9.30
C LEU A 42 11.55 5.51 8.86
N THR A 43 11.60 4.36 8.21
CA THR A 43 12.85 3.72 7.74
C THR A 43 12.70 3.21 6.32
N TYR A 44 13.81 3.18 5.58
CA TYR A 44 13.87 2.66 4.21
C TYR A 44 14.66 1.35 4.18
N GLU A 45 13.96 0.25 4.38
CA GLU A 45 14.50 -1.11 4.47
C GLU A 45 13.51 -2.08 3.80
N ASP A 46 13.98 -3.22 3.31
CA ASP A 46 13.11 -4.23 2.70
C ASP A 46 12.11 -4.75 3.76
N PRO A 47 10.79 -4.48 3.61
CA PRO A 47 9.78 -4.99 4.53
C PRO A 47 9.58 -6.52 4.43
N GLY A 48 10.23 -7.16 3.46
CA GLY A 48 10.17 -8.58 3.19
C GLY A 48 8.89 -9.00 2.46
N GLN A 49 8.85 -10.26 2.03
CA GLN A 49 7.68 -10.89 1.41
C GLN A 49 7.12 -10.12 0.18
N GLY A 50 7.98 -9.38 -0.53
CA GLY A 50 7.58 -8.59 -1.71
C GLY A 50 6.69 -7.39 -1.41
N ARG A 51 6.66 -6.92 -0.16
CA ARG A 51 5.87 -5.75 0.25
C ARG A 51 6.60 -4.44 -0.13
N LEU A 52 5.84 -3.36 -0.31
CA LEU A 52 6.38 -2.01 -0.50
C LEU A 52 6.41 -1.21 0.80
N GLY A 53 5.50 -1.51 1.72
CA GLY A 53 5.34 -0.85 3.01
C GLY A 53 4.99 -1.86 4.09
N LEU A 54 5.34 -1.53 5.34
CA LEU A 54 4.90 -2.26 6.52
C LEU A 54 4.88 -1.34 7.75
N THR A 55 3.72 -1.22 8.38
CA THR A 55 3.59 -0.69 9.75
C THR A 55 3.76 -1.78 10.79
N ARG A 56 4.71 -1.58 11.71
CA ARG A 56 4.99 -2.45 12.86
C ARG A 56 4.72 -1.71 14.17
N PHE A 57 3.97 -2.37 15.05
CA PHE A 57 3.80 -1.96 16.45
C PHE A 57 4.71 -2.81 17.32
N GLU A 58 5.33 -2.22 18.35
CA GLU A 58 6.12 -2.99 19.33
C GLU A 58 5.25 -3.81 20.30
N ILE A 59 3.96 -3.48 20.38
CA ILE A 59 2.98 -4.15 21.22
C ILE A 59 2.20 -5.23 20.45
N ASP A 60 1.68 -6.22 21.17
CA ASP A 60 0.83 -7.25 20.58
C ASP A 60 -0.57 -6.71 20.21
N LEU A 61 -1.31 -7.51 19.44
CA LEU A 61 -2.63 -7.15 18.92
C LEU A 61 -3.67 -6.88 20.02
N ASN A 62 -3.63 -7.61 21.15
CA ASN A 62 -4.62 -7.43 22.21
C ASN A 62 -4.40 -6.10 22.93
N GLU A 63 -3.15 -5.75 23.22
CA GLU A 63 -2.82 -4.45 23.81
C GLU A 63 -3.08 -3.31 22.80
N LEU A 64 -2.77 -3.51 21.52
CA LEU A 64 -3.08 -2.53 20.47
C LEU A 64 -4.58 -2.21 20.42
N GLU A 65 -5.42 -3.25 20.38
CA GLU A 65 -6.87 -3.12 20.37
C GLU A 65 -7.41 -2.49 21.64
N ARG A 66 -6.84 -2.82 22.80
CA ARG A 66 -7.18 -2.18 24.08
C ARG A 66 -6.87 -0.68 24.02
N ARG A 67 -5.66 -0.30 23.60
CA ARG A 67 -5.26 1.11 23.49
C ARG A 67 -6.10 1.87 22.48
N ARG A 68 -6.47 1.23 21.37
CA ARG A 68 -7.38 1.80 20.37
C ARG A 68 -8.73 2.15 21.00
N ARG A 69 -9.35 1.19 21.73
CA ARG A 69 -10.63 1.39 22.41
C ARG A 69 -10.59 2.50 23.46
N PHE A 70 -9.48 2.62 24.19
CA PHE A 70 -9.32 3.62 25.26
C PHE A 70 -8.58 4.89 24.81
N LYS A 71 -8.35 5.08 23.51
CA LYS A 71 -7.64 6.25 22.93
C LYS A 71 -6.29 6.53 23.62
N MET A 72 -5.56 5.46 23.95
CA MET A 72 -4.22 5.53 24.53
C MET A 72 -3.16 5.47 23.43
N GLY A 73 -1.98 6.03 23.71
CA GLY A 73 -0.89 6.05 22.73
C GLY A 73 -0.40 4.64 22.35
N PRO A 74 -0.08 4.38 21.08
CA PRO A 74 0.21 3.03 20.54
C PRO A 74 1.56 2.44 21.01
N GLY A 75 2.34 3.16 21.82
CA GLY A 75 3.76 2.85 21.99
C GLY A 75 4.55 3.25 20.74
N LYS A 76 5.77 2.73 20.57
CA LYS A 76 6.59 2.98 19.39
C LYS A 76 6.02 2.28 18.17
N ILE A 77 6.05 2.98 17.04
CA ILE A 77 5.63 2.51 15.74
C ILE A 77 6.79 2.64 14.77
N THR A 78 7.01 1.63 13.95
CA THR A 78 7.96 1.70 12.84
C THR A 78 7.22 1.52 11.53
N ILE A 79 7.37 2.48 10.61
CA ILE A 79 7.01 2.29 9.20
C ILE A 79 8.28 1.94 8.44
N LEU A 80 8.24 0.81 7.75
CA LEU A 80 9.25 0.35 6.82
C LEU A 80 8.76 0.62 5.40
N LEU A 81 9.55 1.33 4.60
CA LEU A 81 9.32 1.53 3.17
C LEU A 81 10.42 0.83 2.36
N HIS A 82 10.04 0.10 1.33
CA HIS A 82 11.00 -0.57 0.46
C HIS A 82 11.90 0.47 -0.25
N PRO A 83 13.24 0.29 -0.29
CA PRO A 83 14.17 1.26 -0.89
C PRO A 83 13.88 1.63 -2.35
N ASP A 84 13.40 0.68 -3.17
CA ASP A 84 12.92 0.94 -4.55
C ASP A 84 11.93 2.12 -4.66
N LEU A 85 11.19 2.47 -3.60
CA LEU A 85 10.27 3.61 -3.59
C LEU A 85 10.98 4.97 -3.69
N ASN A 86 12.28 5.05 -3.41
CA ASN A 86 13.04 6.31 -3.50
C ASN A 86 13.00 6.92 -4.91
N ASP A 87 12.91 6.09 -5.94
CA ASP A 87 12.87 6.51 -7.35
C ASP A 87 11.45 6.82 -7.85
N ASP A 88 10.43 6.63 -7.02
CA ASP A 88 9.02 6.75 -7.41
C ASP A 88 8.21 7.48 -6.33
N THR A 89 8.28 8.81 -6.38
CA THR A 89 7.64 9.67 -5.37
C THR A 89 6.13 9.45 -5.27
N ALA A 90 5.45 9.21 -6.38
CA ALA A 90 4.01 8.99 -6.38
C ALA A 90 3.65 7.67 -5.67
N LEU A 91 4.35 6.57 -6.02
CA LEU A 91 4.15 5.29 -5.36
C LEU A 91 4.57 5.35 -3.89
N ARG A 92 5.69 5.99 -3.58
CA ARG A 92 6.17 6.18 -2.21
C ARG A 92 5.14 6.91 -1.35
N ASN A 93 4.60 8.03 -1.85
CA ASN A 93 3.60 8.79 -1.11
C ASN A 93 2.31 7.99 -0.92
N HIS A 94 1.88 7.22 -1.93
CA HIS A 94 0.74 6.32 -1.82
C HIS A 94 0.96 5.25 -0.75
N THR A 95 2.10 4.56 -0.79
CA THR A 95 2.48 3.55 0.20
C THR A 95 2.61 4.16 1.60
N LEU A 96 3.26 5.32 1.74
CA LEU A 96 3.41 5.99 3.03
C LEU A 96 2.05 6.42 3.60
N ALA A 97 1.14 6.94 2.77
CA ALA A 97 -0.22 7.28 3.20
C ALA A 97 -0.96 6.03 3.73
N HIS A 98 -0.84 4.91 3.03
CA HIS A 98 -1.39 3.62 3.47
C HIS A 98 -0.85 3.20 4.84
N GLU A 99 0.47 3.20 5.00
CA GLU A 99 1.10 2.80 6.27
C GLU A 99 0.79 3.79 7.41
N LEU A 100 0.66 5.09 7.12
CA LEU A 100 0.26 6.11 8.10
C LEU A 100 -1.17 5.91 8.59
N LEU A 101 -2.11 5.46 7.74
CA LEU A 101 -3.46 5.09 8.18
C LEU A 101 -3.42 3.90 9.14
N HIS A 102 -2.60 2.89 8.84
CA HIS A 102 -2.38 1.79 9.79
C HIS A 102 -1.79 2.29 11.10
N ALA A 103 -0.76 3.14 11.05
CA ALA A 103 -0.13 3.73 12.22
C ALA A 103 -1.12 4.56 13.06
N SER A 104 -2.08 5.25 12.42
CA SER A 104 -3.11 6.05 13.09
C SER A 104 -4.20 5.22 13.77
N GLY A 105 -4.17 3.90 13.64
CA GLY A 105 -5.11 2.97 14.28
C GLY A 105 -6.21 2.44 13.35
N ILE A 106 -6.17 2.79 12.06
CA ILE A 106 -7.09 2.27 11.05
C ILE A 106 -6.50 0.98 10.48
N THR A 107 -6.79 -0.14 11.13
CA THR A 107 -6.18 -1.44 10.79
C THR A 107 -6.92 -2.23 9.72
N SER A 108 -8.17 -1.86 9.39
CA SER A 108 -8.97 -2.55 8.37
C SER A 108 -8.92 -1.85 7.01
N HIS A 109 -8.63 -2.61 5.94
CA HIS A 109 -8.73 -2.17 4.54
C HIS A 109 -10.19 -2.09 4.05
N ASN A 110 -10.98 -1.19 4.65
CA ASN A 110 -12.36 -0.95 4.24
C ASN A 110 -12.43 0.10 3.10
N SER A 111 -13.62 0.34 2.56
CA SER A 111 -13.84 1.33 1.50
C SER A 111 -13.43 2.75 1.90
N THR A 112 -13.59 3.11 3.18
CA THR A 112 -13.14 4.41 3.71
C THR A 112 -11.62 4.53 3.66
N HIS A 113 -10.89 3.49 4.06
CA HIS A 113 -9.44 3.44 3.99
C HIS A 113 -8.96 3.68 2.56
N SER A 114 -9.45 2.90 1.59
CA SER A 114 -9.04 3.04 0.18
C SER A 114 -9.38 4.43 -0.37
N ARG A 115 -10.56 4.97 -0.05
CA ARG A 115 -10.96 6.31 -0.48
C ARG A 115 -10.02 7.40 0.06
N ILE A 116 -9.65 7.34 1.35
CA ILE A 116 -8.76 8.33 1.95
C ILE A 116 -7.38 8.28 1.28
N VAL A 117 -6.82 7.08 1.08
CA VAL A 117 -5.53 6.95 0.40
C VAL A 117 -5.61 7.51 -1.04
N ASP A 118 -6.66 7.18 -1.78
CA ASP A 118 -6.83 7.65 -3.17
C ASP A 118 -7.01 9.17 -3.27
N GLU A 119 -7.64 9.81 -2.28
CA GLU A 119 -7.76 11.26 -2.21
C GLU A 119 -6.45 11.96 -1.80
N VAL A 120 -5.72 11.39 -0.84
CA VAL A 120 -4.51 12.00 -0.25
C VAL A 120 -3.27 11.77 -1.11
N ALA A 121 -3.10 10.54 -1.61
CA ALA A 121 -1.95 10.12 -2.39
C ALA A 121 -2.38 9.01 -3.37
N PRO A 122 -3.00 9.36 -4.51
CA PRO A 122 -3.47 8.39 -5.48
C PRO A 122 -2.33 7.52 -6.00
N ALA A 123 -2.60 6.22 -6.16
CA ALA A 123 -1.61 5.30 -6.74
C ALA A 123 -1.25 5.73 -8.17
N PRO A 124 0.04 5.72 -8.55
CA PRO A 124 0.42 5.97 -9.92
C PRO A 124 -0.09 4.86 -10.84
N ARG A 125 -0.35 5.20 -12.09
CA ARG A 125 -0.65 4.17 -13.10
C ARG A 125 0.63 3.38 -13.36
N LEU A 126 0.49 2.11 -13.72
CA LEU A 126 1.62 1.24 -14.03
C LEU A 126 2.60 1.86 -15.04
N LYS A 127 2.10 2.48 -16.11
CA LYS A 127 2.94 3.11 -17.13
C LYS A 127 3.76 4.31 -16.62
N ASP A 128 3.33 4.92 -15.52
CA ASP A 128 3.90 6.12 -14.94
C ASP A 128 4.79 5.79 -13.72
N SER A 129 4.96 4.49 -13.39
CA SER A 129 5.74 4.00 -12.24
C SER A 129 6.76 2.94 -12.67
N LEU A 130 8.05 3.26 -12.54
CA LEU A 130 9.14 2.32 -12.83
C LEU A 130 9.16 1.16 -11.83
N VAL A 131 8.84 1.42 -10.57
CA VAL A 131 8.80 0.39 -9.53
C VAL A 131 7.71 -0.63 -9.83
N LEU A 132 6.48 -0.18 -10.14
CA LEU A 132 5.38 -1.08 -10.50
C LEU A 132 5.70 -1.88 -11.77
N GLN A 133 6.38 -1.28 -12.75
CA GLN A 133 6.82 -2.00 -13.95
C GLN A 133 7.84 -3.10 -13.62
N ARG A 134 8.87 -2.78 -12.83
CA ARG A 134 9.88 -3.75 -12.36
C ARG A 134 9.23 -4.88 -11.56
N MET A 135 8.32 -4.56 -10.64
CA MET A 135 7.58 -5.55 -9.85
C MET A 135 6.75 -6.47 -10.73
N ARG A 136 5.99 -5.91 -11.69
CA ARG A 136 5.25 -6.72 -12.66
C ARG A 136 6.16 -7.64 -13.46
N GLN A 137 7.33 -7.15 -13.88
CA GLN A 137 8.30 -7.95 -14.62
C GLN A 137 8.83 -9.11 -13.77
N LYS A 138 9.23 -8.86 -12.51
CA LYS A 138 9.64 -9.91 -11.55
C LYS A 138 8.55 -10.98 -11.37
N VAL A 139 7.28 -10.56 -11.24
CA VAL A 139 6.14 -11.51 -11.17
C VAL A 139 6.03 -12.33 -12.45
N LEU A 140 6.11 -11.71 -13.63
CA LEU A 140 6.05 -12.42 -14.92
C LEU A 140 7.17 -13.44 -15.07
N GLU A 141 8.38 -13.12 -14.62
CA GLU A 141 9.55 -14.01 -14.68
C GLU A 141 9.45 -15.20 -13.72
N SER A 142 8.77 -15.01 -12.59
CA SER A 142 8.53 -16.07 -11.59
C SER A 142 7.47 -17.09 -12.00
N LEU A 143 6.67 -16.80 -13.03
CA LEU A 143 5.57 -17.67 -13.45
C LEU A 143 6.09 -18.89 -14.23
N PRO A 144 5.54 -20.09 -13.99
CA PRO A 144 6.03 -21.32 -14.62
C PRO A 144 5.83 -21.32 -16.14
N GLU A 145 4.76 -20.68 -16.62
CA GLU A 145 4.43 -20.58 -18.04
C GLU A 145 4.74 -19.19 -18.60
N ARG A 146 5.71 -19.14 -19.54
CA ARG A 146 6.12 -17.92 -20.27
C ARG A 146 5.31 -17.66 -21.54
N THR A 147 4.50 -18.62 -21.96
CA THR A 147 3.69 -18.55 -23.17
C THR A 147 2.28 -19.03 -22.88
N TRP A 148 1.29 -18.39 -23.49
CA TRP A 148 -0.07 -18.90 -23.52
C TRP A 148 -0.33 -19.58 -24.86
N ILE A 149 -1.12 -20.66 -24.82
CA ILE A 149 -1.57 -21.38 -26.00
C ILE A 149 -3.11 -21.35 -26.02
N CYS A 150 -3.68 -21.02 -27.18
CA CYS A 150 -5.12 -21.08 -27.37
C CYS A 150 -5.56 -22.52 -27.64
N GLY A 151 -6.34 -23.12 -26.74
CA GLY A 151 -6.90 -24.46 -26.92
C GLY A 151 -7.81 -24.61 -28.15
N ASN A 152 -8.37 -23.52 -28.69
CA ASN A 152 -9.27 -23.59 -29.84
C ASN A 152 -8.55 -23.46 -31.20
N CYS A 153 -7.47 -22.70 -31.30
CA CYS A 153 -6.79 -22.45 -32.59
C CYS A 153 -5.29 -22.75 -32.58
N GLY A 154 -4.75 -23.25 -31.47
CA GLY A 154 -3.34 -23.60 -31.31
C GLY A 154 -2.37 -22.42 -31.31
N HIS A 155 -2.85 -21.17 -31.43
CA HIS A 155 -1.96 -20.01 -31.40
C HIS A 155 -1.22 -19.91 -30.07
N ALA A 156 0.10 -19.91 -30.13
CA ALA A 156 0.97 -19.64 -28.99
C ALA A 156 1.47 -18.19 -29.06
N TRP A 157 1.50 -17.50 -27.92
CA TRP A 157 2.07 -16.17 -27.81
C TRP A 157 2.67 -15.91 -26.42
N GLU A 158 3.58 -14.95 -26.36
CA GLU A 158 4.28 -14.58 -25.13
C GLU A 158 3.33 -14.06 -24.05
N ARG A 159 3.56 -14.52 -22.81
CA ARG A 159 2.83 -14.05 -21.63
C ARG A 159 3.35 -12.67 -21.22
N ARG A 160 2.62 -11.64 -21.63
CA ARG A 160 2.93 -10.25 -21.25
C ARG A 160 2.17 -9.73 -20.05
N ARG A 161 1.15 -10.44 -19.55
CA ARG A 161 0.32 -10.03 -18.40
C ARG A 161 0.24 -11.16 -17.38
N VAL A 162 0.00 -10.80 -16.12
CA VAL A 162 -0.19 -11.79 -15.04
C VAL A 162 -1.46 -12.59 -15.30
N THR A 163 -2.56 -11.92 -15.64
CA THR A 163 -3.85 -12.56 -15.94
C THR A 163 -3.96 -12.94 -17.41
N LYS A 164 -4.46 -14.15 -17.68
CA LYS A 164 -4.80 -14.59 -19.04
C LYS A 164 -5.86 -13.65 -19.64
N PRO A 165 -5.73 -13.22 -20.91
CA PRO A 165 -6.75 -12.40 -21.56
C PRO A 165 -8.09 -13.15 -21.60
N THR A 166 -9.20 -12.41 -21.72
CA THR A 166 -10.55 -13.03 -21.78
C THR A 166 -10.83 -13.71 -23.12
N ARG A 167 -10.10 -13.33 -24.18
CA ARG A 167 -10.24 -13.85 -25.55
C ARG A 167 -8.88 -14.11 -26.19
N CYS A 168 -8.82 -15.05 -27.12
CA CYS A 168 -7.61 -15.29 -27.91
C CYS A 168 -7.30 -14.09 -28.82
N PRO A 169 -6.05 -13.59 -28.86
CA PRO A 169 -5.68 -12.47 -29.72
C PRO A 169 -5.73 -12.80 -31.22
N LYS A 170 -5.68 -14.09 -31.59
CA LYS A 170 -5.74 -14.54 -32.98
C LYS A 170 -7.17 -14.88 -33.44
N CYS A 171 -7.90 -15.72 -32.71
CA CYS A 171 -9.22 -16.21 -33.15
C CYS A 171 -10.41 -15.53 -32.47
N ALA A 172 -10.18 -14.58 -31.56
CA ALA A 172 -11.19 -13.81 -30.82
C ALA A 172 -12.18 -14.63 -29.96
N ARG A 173 -12.05 -15.97 -29.93
CA ARG A 173 -12.87 -16.84 -29.09
C ARG A 173 -12.55 -16.63 -27.61
N PRO A 174 -13.57 -16.64 -26.74
CA PRO A 174 -13.36 -16.59 -25.30
C PRO A 174 -12.65 -17.86 -24.84
N PHE A 175 -11.83 -17.76 -23.79
CA PHE A 175 -11.37 -18.97 -23.11
C PHE A 175 -12.52 -19.50 -22.25
N GLN A 176 -12.82 -20.79 -22.36
CA GLN A 176 -13.79 -21.44 -21.47
C GLN A 176 -13.30 -21.26 -20.02
N ARG A 177 -14.20 -20.89 -19.12
CA ARG A 177 -13.95 -20.97 -17.68
C ARG A 177 -14.06 -22.44 -17.33
N ASP A 178 -12.97 -23.05 -16.87
CA ASP A 178 -13.05 -24.31 -16.14
C ASP A 178 -13.99 -24.04 -14.94
N SER A 179 -15.12 -24.74 -14.93
CA SER A 179 -16.15 -24.66 -13.88
C SER A 179 -15.81 -25.62 -12.75
#